data_AF-A0A2D0NB66-F1
#
_entry.id   AF-A0A2D0NB66-F1
#
_cell.length_a   1.000
_cell.length_b   1.000
_cell.length_c   1.000
_cell.angle_alpha   90.00
_cell.angle_beta   90.00
_cell.angle_gamma   90.00
#
_symmetry.space_group_name_H-M   'P 1'
#
loop_
_entity.id
_entity.type
_entity.pdbx_description
1 polymer ?
#
loop_
_entity_poly.entity_id
_entity_poly.type
_entity_poly.pdbx_seq_one_letter_code
_entity_poly.pdbx_strand_id
1 'polypeptide(L)'
;MKSKILKYLSIFLLAISIQMVSPEPVQAQCPMCRMSAESNLQNGGQAGKGLNNGILYMLATPYLLVGLIGFLWWRNRRKESEEELEAEV
;
A
#
# COMPACT_ATOMS: atom_id res chain seq x y z
N MET A 1 26.87 -3.71 -15.96
CA MET A 1 25.46 -3.80 -15.50
C MET A 1 25.31 -3.65 -13.99
N LYS A 2 26.08 -4.40 -13.17
CA LYS A 2 26.03 -4.33 -11.69
C LYS A 2 26.26 -2.93 -11.10
N SER A 3 27.15 -2.10 -11.65
CA SER A 3 27.39 -0.73 -11.15
C SER A 3 26.27 0.27 -11.46
N LYS A 4 25.49 0.04 -12.52
CA LYS A 4 24.33 0.87 -12.85
C LYS A 4 23.18 0.55 -11.89
N ILE A 5 22.95 -0.75 -11.65
CA ILE A 5 22.01 -1.24 -10.63
C ILE A 5 22.36 -0.71 -9.25
N LEU A 6 23.64 -0.74 -8.85
CA LEU A 6 24.06 -0.21 -7.54
C LEU A 6 23.85 1.31 -7.42
N LYS A 7 24.01 2.06 -8.52
CA LYS A 7 23.70 3.50 -8.56
C LYS A 7 22.20 3.77 -8.45
N TYR A 8 21.35 3.04 -9.18
CA TYR A 8 19.90 3.19 -9.06
C TYR A 8 19.40 2.80 -7.66
N LEU A 9 19.95 1.73 -7.08
CA LEU A 9 19.66 1.31 -5.71
C LEU A 9 20.06 2.39 -4.69
N SER A 10 21.23 3.00 -4.85
CA SER A 10 21.70 4.09 -3.97
C SER A 10 20.83 5.34 -4.10
N ILE A 11 20.44 5.73 -5.32
CA ILE A 11 19.53 6.87 -5.56
C ILE A 11 18.16 6.60 -4.92
N PHE A 12 17.64 5.39 -5.06
CA PHE A 12 16.38 4.99 -4.45
C PHE A 12 16.42 5.03 -2.92
N LEU A 13 17.50 4.50 -2.33
CA LEU A 13 17.72 4.56 -0.88
C LEU A 13 17.84 5.99 -0.37
N LEU A 14 18.54 6.86 -1.10
CA LEU A 14 18.65 8.29 -0.77
C LEU A 14 17.27 8.98 -0.83
N ALA A 15 16.47 8.71 -1.86
CA ALA A 15 15.13 9.27 -2.00
C ALA A 15 14.18 8.86 -0.86
N ILE A 16 14.25 7.59 -0.41
CA ILE A 16 13.48 7.09 0.74
C ILE A 16 13.93 7.77 2.03
N SER A 17 15.24 7.90 2.24
CA SER A 17 15.77 8.51 3.46
C SER A 17 15.44 10.01 3.56
N ILE A 18 15.33 10.72 2.43
CA ILE A 18 14.85 12.12 2.39
C ILE A 18 13.38 12.23 2.82
N GLN A 19 12.52 11.27 2.44
CA GLN A 19 11.09 11.29 2.84
C GLN A 19 10.87 11.03 4.34
N MET A 20 11.84 10.42 5.03
CA MET A 20 11.76 10.16 6.47
C MET A 20 12.05 11.39 7.33
N VAL A 21 12.57 12.49 6.76
CA VAL A 21 12.93 13.71 7.50
C VAL A 21 11.72 14.59 7.82
N SER A 22 10.57 14.37 7.16
CA SER A 22 9.33 15.12 7.39
C SER A 22 8.16 14.18 7.72
N PRO A 23 7.93 13.81 8.99
CA PRO A 23 6.70 13.15 9.40
C PRO A 23 5.57 14.18 9.47
N GLU A 24 5.22 14.79 8.35
CA GLU A 24 3.95 15.53 8.29
C GLU A 24 2.80 14.52 8.39
N PRO A 25 1.75 14.81 9.18
CA PRO A 25 0.58 13.96 9.23
C PRO A 25 0.01 13.88 7.82
N VAL A 26 -0.16 12.65 7.29
CA VAL A 26 -0.70 12.38 5.95
C VAL A 26 -1.93 13.24 5.70
N GLN A 27 -1.74 14.36 5.02
CA GLN A 27 -2.80 15.32 4.72
C GLN A 27 -3.65 14.68 3.62
N ALA A 28 -4.94 14.48 3.87
CA ALA A 28 -5.85 13.99 2.85
C ALA A 28 -5.74 14.89 1.59
N GLN A 29 -5.50 14.28 0.42
CA GLN A 29 -5.19 14.99 -0.83
C GLN A 29 -6.37 15.74 -1.45
N CYS A 30 -7.56 15.66 -0.84
CA CYS A 30 -8.72 16.46 -1.23
C CYS A 30 -8.98 17.55 -0.18
N PRO A 31 -8.56 18.80 -0.41
CA PRO A 31 -8.72 19.88 0.57
C PRO A 31 -10.20 20.16 0.91
N MET A 32 -11.11 19.84 -0.01
CA MET A 32 -12.56 20.02 0.21
C MET A 32 -13.13 19.01 1.22
N CYS A 33 -12.76 17.73 1.12
CA CYS A 33 -13.23 16.68 2.03
C CYS A 33 -12.66 16.88 3.45
N ARG A 34 -11.41 17.34 3.55
CA ARG A 34 -10.77 17.67 4.82
C ARG A 34 -11.45 18.85 5.52
N MET A 35 -11.65 19.96 4.80
CA MET A 35 -12.21 21.18 5.38
C MET A 35 -13.65 20.97 5.87
N SER A 36 -14.45 20.19 5.15
CA SER A 36 -15.81 19.85 5.57
C SER A 36 -15.83 18.99 6.85
N ALA A 37 -14.95 17.99 6.93
CA ALA A 37 -14.81 17.13 8.10
C ALA A 37 -14.27 17.89 9.33
N GLU A 38 -13.25 18.74 9.16
CA GLU A 38 -12.71 19.57 10.23
C GLU A 38 -13.72 20.61 10.74
N SER A 39 -14.47 21.26 9.83
CA SER A 39 -15.54 22.19 10.20
C SER A 39 -16.67 21.48 10.95
N ASN A 40 -17.00 20.23 10.58
CA ASN A 40 -18.02 19.46 11.30
C ASN A 40 -17.55 19.14 12.73
N LEU A 41 -16.30 18.71 12.90
CA LEU A 41 -15.71 18.44 14.21
C LEU A 41 -15.66 19.70 15.11
N GLN A 42 -15.28 20.85 14.56
CA GLN A 42 -15.21 22.12 15.30
C GLN A 42 -16.58 22.60 15.78
N ASN A 43 -17.65 22.30 15.04
CA ASN A 43 -19.02 22.64 15.40
C ASN A 43 -19.70 21.56 16.28
N GLY A 44 -18.93 20.63 16.86
CA GLY A 44 -19.44 19.58 17.76
C GLY A 44 -20.01 18.35 17.06
N GLY A 45 -19.90 18.28 15.74
CA GLY A 45 -20.25 17.10 14.95
C GLY A 45 -19.19 16.01 15.02
N GLN A 46 -19.53 14.82 14.50
CA GLN A 46 -18.64 13.64 14.53
C GLN A 46 -18.14 13.24 13.14
N ALA A 47 -18.63 13.88 12.08
CA ALA A 47 -18.23 13.58 10.71
C ALA A 47 -16.78 14.06 10.51
N GLY A 48 -15.85 13.11 10.45
CA GLY A 48 -14.41 13.38 10.40
C GLY A 48 -13.60 12.57 11.40
N LYS A 49 -14.23 12.06 12.47
CA LYS A 49 -13.57 11.10 13.37
C LYS A 49 -13.21 9.84 12.58
N GLY A 50 -11.93 9.51 12.52
CA GLY A 50 -11.44 8.29 11.85
C GLY A 50 -11.31 8.38 10.33
N LEU A 51 -11.42 9.56 9.71
CA LEU A 51 -11.28 9.72 8.25
C LEU A 51 -9.92 9.19 7.73
N ASN A 52 -8.84 9.43 8.47
CA ASN A 52 -7.50 8.94 8.10
C ASN A 52 -7.42 7.41 8.10
N ASN A 53 -8.07 6.75 9.08
CA ASN A 53 -8.17 5.29 9.11
C ASN A 53 -8.95 4.77 7.91
N GLY A 54 -10.03 5.45 7.50
CA GLY A 54 -10.79 5.12 6.31
C GLY A 54 -9.96 5.19 5.02
N ILE A 55 -9.15 6.25 4.85
CA ILE A 55 -8.26 6.42 3.69
C ILE A 55 -7.20 5.31 3.65
N LEU A 56 -6.55 5.03 4.79
CA LEU A 56 -5.57 3.94 4.87
C LEU A 56 -6.21 2.58 4.54
N TYR A 57 -7.43 2.33 5.02
CA TYR A 57 -8.14 1.09 4.74
C TYR A 57 -8.49 0.96 3.24
N MET A 58 -8.99 2.02 2.61
CA MET A 58 -9.30 2.05 1.19
C MET A 58 -8.05 1.91 0.31
N LEU A 59 -6.91 2.49 0.72
CA LEU A 59 -5.65 2.31 0.00
C LEU A 59 -5.08 0.90 0.19
N ALA A 60 -5.11 0.33 1.39
CA ALA A 60 -4.53 -0.98 1.67
C ALA A 60 -5.32 -2.13 1.03
N THR A 61 -6.66 -2.02 1.01
CA THR A 61 -7.56 -3.07 0.53
C THR A 61 -7.20 -3.60 -0.87
N PRO A 62 -7.08 -2.79 -1.94
CA PRO A 62 -6.79 -3.30 -3.28
C PRO A 62 -5.46 -4.03 -3.37
N TYR A 63 -4.41 -3.57 -2.69
CA TYR A 63 -3.10 -4.23 -2.71
C TYR A 63 -3.14 -5.58 -2.00
N LEU A 64 -3.81 -5.66 -0.85
CA LEU A 64 -3.99 -6.92 -0.13
C LEU A 64 -4.79 -7.92 -0.94
N LEU A 65 -5.85 -7.46 -1.62
CA LEU A 65 -6.72 -8.30 -2.43
C LEU A 65 -5.96 -8.89 -3.63
N VAL A 66 -5.22 -8.07 -4.36
CA VAL A 66 -4.37 -8.52 -5.48
C VAL A 66 -3.27 -9.45 -4.99
N GLY A 67 -2.61 -9.13 -3.87
CA GLY A 67 -1.58 -9.97 -3.27
C GLY A 67 -2.11 -11.35 -2.85
N LEU A 68 -3.29 -11.40 -2.23
CA LEU A 68 -3.95 -12.64 -1.83
C LEU A 68 -4.30 -13.49 -3.04
N ILE A 69 -4.96 -12.91 -4.05
CA ILE A 69 -5.33 -13.63 -5.28
C ILE A 69 -4.08 -14.16 -5.99
N GLY A 70 -3.04 -13.34 -6.14
CA GLY A 70 -1.79 -13.75 -6.77
C GLY A 70 -1.10 -14.89 -6.01
N PHE A 71 -1.08 -14.82 -4.68
CA PHE A 71 -0.53 -15.87 -3.83
C PHE A 71 -1.30 -17.20 -3.96
N LEU A 72 -2.64 -17.15 -3.94
CA LEU A 72 -3.49 -18.33 -4.09
C LEU A 72 -3.31 -18.96 -5.48
N TRP A 73 -3.26 -18.14 -6.53
CA TRP A 73 -3.02 -18.61 -7.90
C TRP A 73 -1.67 -19.30 -8.04
N TRP A 74 -0.59 -18.67 -7.56
CA TRP A 74 0.75 -19.24 -7.59
C TRP A 74 0.83 -20.57 -6.81
N ARG A 75 0.23 -20.62 -5.63
CA ARG A 75 0.17 -21.85 -4.82
C ARG A 75 -0.59 -22.97 -5.54
N ASN A 76 -1.70 -22.68 -6.21
CA ASN A 76 -2.46 -23.69 -6.95
C ASN A 76 -1.66 -24.26 -8.13
N ARG A 77 -1.00 -23.39 -8.89
CA ARG A 77 -0.18 -23.80 -10.05
C ARG A 77 1.02 -24.66 -9.66
N ARG A 78 1.61 -24.44 -8.48
CA ARG A 78 2.69 -25.29 -7.96
C ARG A 78 2.21 -26.69 -7.57
N LYS A 79 1.00 -26.80 -7.03
CA LYS A 79 0.41 -28.10 -6.73
C LYS A 79 0.13 -28.90 -8.00
N GLU A 80 -0.45 -28.27 -9.02
CA GLU A 80 -0.66 -28.89 -10.33
C GLU A 80 0.67 -29.42 -10.92
N SER A 81 1.76 -28.64 -10.85
CA SER A 81 3.06 -29.09 -11.36
C SER A 81 3.72 -30.20 -10.55
N GLU A 82 3.44 -30.29 -9.25
CA GLU A 82 3.94 -31.37 -8.38
C GLU A 82 3.12 -32.66 -8.60
N GLU A 83 1.79 -32.56 -8.77
CA GLU A 83 0.90 -33.67 -9.11
C GLU A 83 1.16 -34.26 -10.51
N GLU A 84 1.44 -33.40 -11.51
CA GLU A 84 1.76 -33.85 -12.87
C GLU A 84 3.11 -34.58 -12.93
N LEU A 85 4.10 -34.15 -12.12
CA LEU A 85 5.39 -34.84 -11.98
C LEU A 85 5.25 -36.20 -11.27
N GLU A 86 4.42 -36.32 -10.23
CA GLU A 86 4.13 -37.61 -9.57
C GLU A 86 3.30 -38.56 -10.44
N ALA A 87 2.45 -38.04 -11.33
CA ALA A 87 1.67 -38.85 -12.27
C ALA A 87 2.49 -39.39 -13.46
N GLU A 88 3.63 -38.75 -13.80
CA GLU A 88 4.56 -39.22 -14.84
C GLU A 88 5.63 -40.21 -14.34
N VAL A 89 5.81 -40.38 -13.02
CA VAL A 89 6.75 -41.32 -12.39
C VAL A 89 6.06 -42.63 -12.03
#